data_AF-A0A8R1E248-F1
#
_entry.id   AF-A0A8R1E248-F1
#
_cell.length_a   1.000
_cell.length_b   1.000
_cell.length_c   1.000
_cell.angle_alpha   90.00
_cell.angle_beta   90.00
_cell.angle_gamma   90.00
#
_symmetry.space_group_name_H-M   'P 1'
#
loop_
_entity.id
_entity.type
_entity.pdbx_description
1 polymer ?
#
loop_
_entity_poly.entity_id
_entity_poly.type
_entity_poly.pdbx_seq_one_letter_code
_entity_poly.pdbx_strand_id
1 'polypeptide(L)'
;MYEKVLMSVFSLLGISSSISQDSKKTFKSRPSDQNPLCNNHDINLPLKFCVENKCELCDEAPECQLCGHCMSIETRKILEKTFLEHINRRHMRRLEMDYENNQPLTKEDHLLTLWLGTKCQLDHTWC
;
A
#
# COMPACT_ATOMS: atom_id res chain seq x y z
N MET A 1 -16.70 -3.67 13.91
CA MET A 1 -16.57 -4.79 12.95
C MET A 1 -17.55 -4.70 11.78
N TYR A 2 -18.82 -4.30 11.97
CA TYR A 2 -19.83 -4.26 10.90
C TYR A 2 -19.65 -3.19 9.82
N GLU A 3 -18.94 -2.12 10.13
CA GLU A 3 -18.78 -0.96 9.23
C GLU A 3 -18.01 -1.28 7.94
N LYS A 4 -17.04 -2.21 7.99
CA LYS A 4 -16.23 -2.63 6.83
C LYS A 4 -17.07 -3.34 5.77
N VAL A 5 -17.98 -4.20 6.22
CA VAL A 5 -18.87 -4.98 5.35
C VAL A 5 -19.83 -4.02 4.65
N LEU A 6 -20.40 -3.07 5.40
CA LEU A 6 -21.34 -2.08 4.87
C LEU A 6 -20.69 -1.19 3.79
N MET A 7 -19.47 -0.69 4.01
CA MET A 7 -18.80 0.18 3.03
C MET A 7 -18.40 -0.55 1.74
N SER A 8 -18.02 -1.83 1.85
CA SER A 8 -17.72 -2.67 0.68
C SER A 8 -18.99 -2.91 -0.15
N VAL A 9 -20.11 -3.22 0.50
CA VAL A 9 -21.40 -3.42 -0.16
C VAL A 9 -21.90 -2.13 -0.81
N PHE A 10 -21.81 -0.97 -0.14
CA PHE A 10 -22.22 0.31 -0.72
C PHE A 10 -21.34 0.78 -1.88
N SER A 11 -20.06 0.41 -1.89
CA SER A 11 -19.15 0.68 -3.00
C SER A 11 -19.45 -0.21 -4.22
N LEU A 12 -19.84 -1.47 -3.99
CA LEU A 12 -20.29 -2.41 -5.02
C LEU A 12 -21.60 -1.96 -5.70
N LEU A 13 -22.50 -1.35 -4.93
CA LEU A 13 -23.80 -0.87 -5.42
C LEU A 13 -23.76 0.53 -6.04
N GLY A 14 -22.62 1.22 -6.04
CA GLY A 14 -22.48 2.56 -6.65
C GLY A 14 -23.18 3.70 -5.90
N ILE A 15 -23.59 3.48 -4.64
CA ILE A 15 -24.37 4.44 -3.83
C ILE A 15 -23.44 5.39 -3.02
N SER A 16 -22.12 5.25 -3.11
CA SER A 16 -21.17 5.95 -2.23
C SER A 16 -21.19 7.49 -2.36
N SER A 17 -21.72 8.04 -3.46
CA SER A 17 -21.70 9.48 -3.73
C SER A 17 -22.67 10.32 -2.87
N SER A 18 -23.78 9.76 -2.39
CA SER A 18 -24.81 10.49 -1.62
C SER A 18 -24.62 10.45 -0.10
N ILE A 19 -24.03 9.36 0.43
CA ILE A 19 -23.62 9.24 1.86
C ILE A 19 -22.32 10.02 2.17
N SER A 20 -21.72 10.63 1.17
CA SER A 20 -20.38 11.23 1.22
C SER A 20 -20.24 12.51 2.06
N GLN A 21 -21.29 13.30 2.33
CA GLN A 21 -21.08 14.62 2.96
C GLN A 21 -20.85 14.57 4.48
N ASP A 22 -21.60 13.78 5.23
CA ASP A 22 -21.39 13.65 6.69
C ASP A 22 -20.32 12.61 7.05
N SER A 23 -20.12 11.59 6.22
CA SER A 23 -18.99 10.67 6.34
C SER A 23 -17.64 11.37 6.12
N LYS A 24 -17.57 12.36 5.20
CA LYS A 24 -16.38 13.22 5.02
C LYS A 24 -16.00 14.01 6.28
N LYS A 25 -16.95 14.43 7.11
CA LYS A 25 -16.65 15.15 8.36
C LYS A 25 -16.02 14.23 9.41
N THR A 26 -16.52 13.00 9.53
CA THR A 26 -15.97 11.96 10.42
C THR A 26 -14.61 11.44 9.93
N PHE A 27 -14.34 11.57 8.62
CA PHE A 27 -13.07 11.21 8.01
C PHE A 27 -11.95 12.23 8.27
N LYS A 28 -12.30 13.51 8.32
CA LYS A 28 -11.35 14.62 8.59
C LYS A 28 -10.78 14.62 10.00
N SER A 29 -11.37 13.87 10.94
CA SER A 29 -10.85 13.71 12.30
C SER A 29 -9.84 12.57 12.46
N ARG A 30 -9.57 11.80 11.39
CA ARG A 30 -8.45 10.85 11.36
C ARG A 30 -7.18 11.60 10.91
N PRO A 31 -5.97 11.19 11.34
CA PRO A 31 -4.74 11.79 10.83
C PRO A 31 -4.80 11.76 9.30
N SER A 32 -4.73 12.94 8.69
CA SER A 32 -5.07 13.22 7.29
C SER A 32 -4.24 12.44 6.26
N ASP A 33 -3.22 11.70 6.71
CA ASP A 33 -2.23 11.03 5.88
C ASP A 33 -2.44 9.52 5.72
N GLN A 34 -3.51 8.94 6.28
CA GLN A 34 -3.79 7.50 6.14
C GLN A 34 -5.10 7.27 5.38
N ASN A 35 -5.03 6.53 4.28
CA ASN A 35 -6.22 6.09 3.55
C ASN A 35 -6.98 5.04 4.39
N PRO A 36 -8.24 5.27 4.80
CA PRO A 36 -8.96 4.34 5.69
C PRO A 36 -9.26 2.97 5.08
N LEU A 37 -9.11 2.85 3.75
CA LEU A 37 -9.33 1.61 3.01
C LEU A 37 -8.12 0.68 3.11
N CYS A 38 -6.97 1.20 3.56
CA CYS A 38 -5.72 0.47 3.75
C CYS A 38 -5.40 0.39 5.23
N ASN A 39 -5.09 -0.80 5.74
CA ASN A 39 -4.58 -0.94 7.10
C ASN A 39 -3.04 -0.96 7.08
N ASN A 40 -2.38 -0.53 8.16
CA ASN A 40 -0.92 -0.46 8.21
C ASN A 40 -0.23 -1.80 7.90
N HIS A 41 -0.84 -2.93 8.27
CA HIS A 41 -0.30 -4.26 7.96
C HIS A 41 -0.37 -4.63 6.47
N ASP A 42 -1.26 -4.00 5.70
CA ASP A 42 -1.39 -4.25 4.27
C ASP A 42 -0.29 -3.54 3.49
N ILE A 43 0.20 -2.43 4.03
CA ILE A 43 1.18 -1.55 3.40
C ILE A 43 2.60 -1.82 3.89
N ASN A 44 2.80 -2.03 5.19
CA ASN A 44 4.12 -2.24 5.74
C ASN A 44 4.66 -3.64 5.40
N LEU A 45 5.99 -3.76 5.33
CA LEU A 45 6.62 -5.08 5.31
C LEU A 45 6.34 -5.85 6.61
N PRO A 46 6.26 -7.19 6.56
CA PRO A 46 6.22 -8.00 7.76
C PRO A 46 7.45 -7.74 8.63
N LEU A 47 7.23 -7.71 9.95
CA LEU A 47 8.28 -7.39 10.93
C LEU A 47 9.53 -8.28 10.79
N LYS A 48 9.35 -9.53 10.36
CA LYS A 48 10.44 -10.47 10.08
C LYS A 48 11.52 -9.86 9.18
N PHE A 49 11.12 -9.21 8.08
CA PHE A 49 12.07 -8.60 7.15
C PHE A 49 12.83 -7.42 7.77
N CYS A 50 12.15 -6.61 8.58
CA CYS A 50 12.78 -5.48 9.27
C CYS A 50 13.79 -5.93 10.35
N VAL A 51 13.50 -7.06 11.02
CA VAL A 51 14.38 -7.62 12.06
C VAL A 51 15.56 -8.36 11.45
N GLU A 52 15.35 -9.15 10.38
CA GLU A 52 16.42 -9.87 9.70
C GLU A 52 17.44 -8.93 9.06
N ASN A 53 16.97 -7.83 8.48
CA ASN A 53 17.83 -6.81 7.86
C ASN A 53 18.44 -5.82 8.86
N LYS A 54 18.20 -6.01 10.17
CA LYS A 54 18.72 -5.16 11.25
C LYS A 54 18.49 -3.66 11.01
N CYS A 55 17.27 -3.29 10.64
CA CYS A 55 16.89 -1.90 10.39
C CYS A 55 16.79 -1.08 11.69
N GLU A 56 17.91 -0.91 12.39
CA GLU A 56 18.01 -0.02 13.55
C GLU A 56 18.03 1.44 13.09
N LEU A 57 18.65 1.70 11.94
CA LEU A 57 18.65 2.99 11.27
C LEU A 57 17.89 2.91 9.94
N CYS A 58 17.10 3.94 9.65
CA CYS A 58 16.25 3.98 8.46
C CYS A 58 17.02 4.06 7.13
N ASP A 59 18.31 4.39 7.17
CA ASP A 59 19.17 4.59 5.99
C ASP A 59 20.16 3.45 5.74
N GLU A 60 20.13 2.38 6.55
CA GLU A 60 21.04 1.24 6.40
C GLU A 60 20.82 0.45 5.12
N ALA A 61 19.56 0.26 4.74
CA ALA A 61 19.18 -0.48 3.55
C ALA A 61 17.86 0.06 2.97
N PRO A 62 17.64 -0.04 1.64
CA PRO A 62 16.41 0.45 1.02
C PRO A 62 15.16 -0.28 1.58
N GLU A 63 15.27 -1.54 1.97
CA GLU A 63 14.18 -2.31 2.57
C GLU A 63 13.70 -1.70 3.89
N CYS A 64 14.61 -1.06 4.63
CA CYS A 64 14.31 -0.43 5.91
C CYS A 64 13.33 0.74 5.75
N GLN A 65 13.34 1.41 4.61
CA GLN A 65 12.39 2.49 4.30
C GLN A 65 10.97 1.99 4.03
N LEU A 66 10.76 0.67 3.96
CA LEU A 66 9.44 0.06 3.88
C LEU A 66 8.94 -0.47 5.24
N CYS A 67 9.77 -0.35 6.29
CA CYS A 67 9.36 -0.62 7.66
C CYS A 67 8.52 0.53 8.19
N GLY A 68 7.49 0.22 8.99
CA GLY A 68 6.46 1.20 9.38
C GLY A 68 6.98 2.44 10.12
N HIS A 69 8.15 2.38 10.75
CA HIS A 69 8.77 3.53 11.42
C HIS A 69 9.53 4.46 10.47
N CYS A 70 10.09 3.92 9.38
CA CYS A 70 11.02 4.60 8.49
C CYS A 70 10.38 5.04 7.16
N MET A 71 9.16 4.59 6.89
CA MET A 71 8.47 4.87 5.64
C MET A 71 8.05 6.34 5.54
N SER A 72 8.43 6.98 4.44
CA SER A 72 8.01 8.35 4.13
C SER A 72 6.51 8.41 3.80
N ILE A 73 5.92 9.59 3.96
CA ILE A 73 4.49 9.82 3.69
C ILE A 73 4.21 9.64 2.18
N GLU A 74 5.14 10.07 1.33
CA GLU A 74 5.05 9.97 -0.12
C GLU A 74 5.08 8.51 -0.57
N THR A 75 6.06 7.73 -0.12
CA THR A 75 6.17 6.30 -0.43
C THR A 75 4.94 5.56 0.06
N ARG A 76 4.48 5.84 1.28
CA ARG A 76 3.25 5.26 1.81
C ARG A 76 2.03 5.54 0.92
N LYS A 77 1.85 6.78 0.46
CA LYS A 77 0.75 7.15 -0.44
C LYS A 77 0.81 6.42 -1.78
N ILE A 78 2.01 6.16 -2.31
CA ILE A 78 2.20 5.37 -3.53
C ILE A 78 1.78 3.92 -3.25
N LEU A 79 2.30 3.31 -2.19
CA LEU A 79 1.98 1.92 -1.85
C LEU A 79 0.50 1.71 -1.54
N GLU A 80 -0.17 2.65 -0.85
CA GLU A 80 -1.62 2.62 -0.63
C GLU A 80 -2.41 2.63 -1.93
N LYS A 81 -1.99 3.44 -2.92
CA LYS A 81 -2.62 3.45 -4.25
C LYS A 81 -2.39 2.15 -4.99
N THR A 82 -1.16 1.64 -5.01
CA THR A 82 -0.81 0.36 -5.64
C THR A 82 -1.59 -0.79 -5.01
N PHE A 83 -1.73 -0.80 -3.69
CA PHE A 83 -2.52 -1.79 -2.97
C PHE A 83 -3.99 -1.76 -3.39
N LEU A 84 -4.60 -0.57 -3.43
CA LEU A 84 -5.99 -0.42 -3.86
C LEU A 84 -6.21 -0.78 -5.32
N GLU A 85 -5.27 -0.47 -6.21
CA GLU A 85 -5.30 -0.89 -7.60
C GLU A 85 -5.32 -2.41 -7.70
N HIS A 86 -4.44 -3.08 -6.95
CA HIS A 86 -4.37 -4.53 -6.91
C HIS A 86 -5.67 -5.17 -6.42
N ILE A 87 -6.21 -4.71 -5.29
CA ILE A 87 -7.45 -5.25 -4.71
C ILE A 87 -8.65 -5.01 -5.64
N ASN A 88 -8.64 -3.92 -6.41
CA ASN A 88 -9.72 -3.57 -7.34
C ASN A 88 -9.44 -3.97 -8.80
N ARG A 89 -8.43 -4.82 -9.06
CA ARG A 89 -7.96 -5.12 -10.43
C ARG A 89 -8.97 -5.87 -11.32
N ARG A 90 -10.04 -6.43 -10.76
CA ARG A 90 -11.00 -7.30 -11.49
C ARG A 90 -10.25 -8.41 -12.26
N HIS A 91 -10.22 -8.34 -13.59
CA HIS A 91 -9.52 -9.28 -14.47
C HIS A 91 -8.18 -8.72 -15.01
N MET A 92 -7.75 -7.54 -14.56
CA MET A 92 -6.54 -6.88 -15.05
C MET A 92 -5.28 -7.41 -14.36
N ARG A 93 -4.28 -7.66 -15.21
CA ARG A 93 -2.85 -7.88 -14.92
C ARG A 93 -2.13 -6.61 -14.50
N ARG A 94 -1.25 -6.60 -13.51
CA ARG A 94 -0.16 -5.62 -13.50
C ARG A 94 0.82 -6.02 -14.61
N LEU A 95 1.34 -5.05 -15.36
CA LEU A 95 2.43 -5.32 -16.31
C LEU A 95 3.74 -5.44 -15.54
N GLU A 96 4.47 -6.52 -15.80
CA GLU A 96 5.82 -6.69 -15.28
C GLU A 96 6.76 -5.85 -16.16
N MET A 97 7.35 -4.83 -15.55
CA MET A 97 8.30 -3.95 -16.21
C MET A 97 9.70 -4.52 -15.97
N ASP A 98 10.47 -4.69 -17.04
CA ASP A 98 11.88 -5.05 -16.94
C ASP A 98 12.70 -3.80 -16.55
N TYR A 99 12.90 -3.67 -15.24
CA TYR A 99 13.63 -2.57 -14.64
C TYR A 99 15.16 -2.73 -14.74
N GLU A 100 15.68 -3.93 -15.02
CA GLU A 100 17.12 -4.15 -15.18
C GLU A 100 17.63 -3.59 -16.51
N ASN A 101 16.81 -3.70 -17.56
CA ASN A 101 17.16 -3.24 -18.90
C ASN A 101 16.72 -1.79 -19.21
N ASN A 102 15.86 -1.18 -18.39
CA ASN A 102 15.37 0.18 -18.59
C ASN A 102 15.80 1.09 -17.43
N GLN A 103 16.89 1.86 -17.61
CA GLN A 103 17.37 2.88 -16.66
C GLN A 103 16.58 4.20 -16.71
N PRO A 104 16.64 5.05 -15.66
CA PRO A 104 17.15 4.79 -14.30
C PRO A 104 16.00 4.56 -13.31
N LEU A 105 16.13 3.52 -12.49
CA LEU A 105 15.21 3.22 -11.40
C LEU A 105 15.30 4.34 -10.36
N THR A 106 14.25 5.14 -10.20
CA THR A 106 14.20 6.09 -9.08
C THR A 106 14.27 5.31 -7.77
N LYS A 107 14.64 5.99 -6.67
CA LYS A 107 14.64 5.37 -5.35
C LYS A 107 13.25 4.79 -5.04
N GLU A 108 12.21 5.51 -5.45
CA GLU A 108 10.81 5.13 -5.31
C GLU A 108 10.48 3.88 -6.13
N ASP A 109 10.96 3.77 -7.37
CA ASP A 109 10.75 2.59 -8.20
C ASP A 109 11.44 1.34 -7.62
N HIS A 110 12.62 1.52 -7.03
CA HIS A 110 13.33 0.43 -6.34
C HIS A 110 12.53 -0.05 -5.11
N LEU A 111 12.06 0.88 -4.28
CA LEU A 111 11.22 0.58 -3.12
C LEU A 111 9.91 -0.11 -3.53
N LEU A 112 9.27 0.36 -4.60
CA LEU A 112 8.03 -0.24 -5.12
C LEU A 112 8.26 -1.66 -5.63
N THR A 113 9.33 -1.88 -6.38
CA THR A 113 9.69 -3.20 -6.93
C THR A 113 9.98 -4.18 -5.81
N LEU A 114 10.75 -3.76 -4.80
CA LEU A 114 11.06 -4.59 -3.65
C LEU A 114 9.80 -4.92 -2.84
N TRP A 115 8.95 -3.92 -2.58
CA TRP A 115 7.68 -4.14 -1.91
C TRP A 115 6.80 -5.15 -2.67
N LEU A 116 6.66 -5.00 -3.99
CA LEU A 116 5.89 -5.93 -4.82
C LEU A 116 6.49 -7.34 -4.83
N GLY A 117 7.82 -7.46 -4.86
CA GLY A 117 8.53 -8.73 -4.75
C GLY A 117 8.22 -9.44 -3.43
N THR A 118 8.28 -8.72 -2.30
CA THR A 118 7.91 -9.31 -1.00
C THR A 118 6.43 -9.71 -0.92
N LYS A 119 5.52 -8.92 -1.53
CA LYS A 119 4.10 -9.28 -1.61
C LYS A 119 3.89 -10.54 -2.46
N CYS A 120 4.56 -10.64 -3.61
CA CYS A 120 4.54 -11.82 -4.48
C CYS A 120 5.05 -13.09 -3.77
N GLN A 121 6.06 -12.97 -2.90
CA GLN A 121 6.53 -14.09 -2.06
C GLN A 121 5.50 -14.55 -1.02
N LEU A 122 4.68 -13.64 -0.49
CA LEU A 122 3.64 -13.97 0.49
C LEU A 122 2.36 -14.48 -0.18
N ASP A 123 2.01 -13.90 -1.32
CA ASP A 123 0.83 -14.21 -2.09
C ASP A 123 1.14 -14.06 -3.59
N HIS A 124 1.14 -15.20 -4.29
CA HIS A 124 1.47 -15.27 -5.71
C HIS A 124 0.52 -14.41 -6.57
N THR A 125 -0.65 -14.02 -6.08
CA THR A 125 -1.56 -13.17 -6.85
C THR A 125 -0.98 -11.78 -7.15
N TRP A 126 0.03 -11.34 -6.39
CA TRP A 126 0.79 -10.09 -6.54
C TRP A 126 1.91 -10.13 -7.58
N CYS A 127 2.23 -11.33 -8.04
CA CYS A 127 2.88 -11.57 -9.31
C CYS A 127 1.79 -11.49 -10.41
#